data_AF-A0A9E3L1L9-F1
#
_entry.id   AF-A0A9E3L1L9-F1
#
_cell.length_a   1.000
_cell.length_b   1.000
_cell.length_c   1.000
_cell.angle_alpha   90.00
_cell.angle_beta   90.00
_cell.angle_gamma   90.00
#
_symmetry.space_group_name_H-M   'P 1'
#
loop_
_entity.id
_entity.type
_entity.pdbx_description
1 polymer ?
#
loop_
_entity_poly.entity_id
_entity_poly.type
_entity_poly.pdbx_seq_one_letter_code
_entity_poly.pdbx_strand_id
1 'polypeptide(L)'
;MAIKDEITWFKENFAAGIIPALAGTPVSFDLVCAIAFQESGELWSRLRLNVPPEEVLRLSVGDTLDEPSRSAFPKNKDALIGAPRGQEMFDLAHRLLMEMGDGTGIETYQELGRRPNKFVHGYGIFQYDLQFFRRDPNFFLNQSWKDLSVCVDKLMLELRTGLQQLGLNNKTSLTDLESAFVAIVYNTGFGNFREAKGLKQGFNDGRFFYGENIERFLKIAHDIATPAHAPVAAAPAVAATAPAAAPAPQPAIPSIVSVAQAEFGRFHDINEGSEPLRSHIADYYEAAGGSRSLDPTLDENAWSAAFVSFCVKRSGATAEQFRFSMLHSVYVNAAIANADNNRGVFRAHPINEYAPKLGDLIHHNRSGGTVTYESARTHADYPSHAAIVVDFEIRNGVRNAVTIGGNEFLAGGTGTVGKKFFPLDSAGFLNQSSIGPRLICVVENQLAAGAEVAVQPPAPLGPYVVNVRTELMLRGGPGIEFPVLKELLNGTSLNVLEFDEVASGRWALVDLEGDGVRDGYAFAKFLEPAMS
;
A
#
# COMPACT_ATOMS: atom_id res chain seq x y z
N MET A 1 37.25 8.52 -6.62
CA MET A 1 36.36 7.39 -6.30
C MET A 1 35.84 6.83 -7.61
N ALA A 2 35.83 5.51 -7.79
CA ALA A 2 35.34 4.93 -9.03
C ALA A 2 33.81 4.83 -8.96
N ILE A 3 33.10 5.36 -9.96
CA ILE A 3 31.63 5.32 -10.05
C ILE A 3 31.07 3.90 -9.86
N LYS A 4 31.82 2.89 -10.29
CA LYS A 4 31.51 1.48 -10.10
C LYS A 4 31.35 1.12 -8.62
N ASP A 5 32.23 1.61 -7.75
CA ASP A 5 32.18 1.33 -6.31
C ASP A 5 30.96 2.00 -5.67
N GLU A 6 30.61 3.20 -6.14
CA GLU A 6 29.45 3.96 -5.65
C GLU A 6 28.12 3.28 -6.02
N ILE A 7 28.02 2.81 -7.26
CA ILE A 7 26.84 2.05 -7.71
C ILE A 7 26.79 0.68 -7.01
N THR A 8 27.94 0.03 -6.77
CA THR A 8 27.98 -1.23 -6.02
C THR A 8 27.45 -1.03 -4.61
N TRP A 9 27.93 -0.01 -3.90
CA TRP A 9 27.44 0.33 -2.57
C TRP A 9 25.94 0.61 -2.56
N PHE A 10 25.43 1.39 -3.52
CA PHE A 10 24.00 1.68 -3.63
C PHE A 10 23.18 0.39 -3.80
N LYS A 11 23.62 -0.51 -4.70
CA LYS A 11 22.97 -1.80 -4.93
C LYS A 11 22.95 -2.66 -3.66
N GLU A 12 24.07 -2.75 -2.94
CA GLU A 12 24.18 -3.53 -1.70
C GLU A 12 23.26 -3.03 -0.60
N ASN A 13 23.06 -1.72 -0.47
CA ASN A 13 22.32 -1.14 0.66
C ASN A 13 20.83 -0.95 0.37
N PHE A 14 20.44 -0.75 -0.90
CA PHE A 14 19.09 -0.29 -1.24
C PHE A 14 18.32 -1.21 -2.18
N ALA A 15 18.93 -2.25 -2.74
CA ALA A 15 18.23 -3.21 -3.61
C ALA A 15 16.96 -3.78 -2.97
N ALA A 16 17.03 -4.18 -1.70
CA ALA A 16 15.91 -4.79 -0.98
C ALA A 16 14.71 -3.86 -0.80
N GLY A 17 14.95 -2.56 -0.64
CA GLY A 17 13.88 -1.56 -0.52
C GLY A 17 13.33 -1.07 -1.87
N ILE A 18 14.08 -1.24 -2.96
CA ILE A 18 13.71 -0.70 -4.28
C ILE A 18 13.08 -1.75 -5.18
N ILE A 19 13.68 -2.94 -5.29
CA ILE A 19 13.29 -3.97 -6.28
C ILE A 19 11.81 -4.37 -6.17
N PRO A 20 11.22 -4.56 -4.97
CA PRO A 20 9.80 -4.89 -4.85
C PRO A 20 8.88 -3.85 -5.52
N ALA A 21 9.22 -2.56 -5.46
CA ALA A 21 8.41 -1.48 -6.05
C ALA A 21 8.46 -1.45 -7.59
N LEU A 22 9.47 -2.10 -8.19
CA LEU A 22 9.63 -2.19 -9.65
C LEU A 22 8.83 -3.34 -10.26
N ALA A 23 8.32 -4.25 -9.43
CA ALA A 23 7.60 -5.44 -9.89
C ALA A 23 6.40 -5.07 -10.78
N GLY A 24 6.29 -5.78 -11.92
CA GLY A 24 5.23 -5.53 -12.90
C GLY A 24 5.42 -4.24 -13.72
N THR A 25 6.59 -3.62 -13.69
CA THR A 25 6.93 -2.46 -14.53
C THR A 25 8.12 -2.79 -15.44
N PRO A 26 8.28 -2.10 -16.58
CA PRO A 26 9.46 -2.25 -17.42
C PRO A 26 10.72 -1.56 -16.86
N VAL A 27 10.62 -0.86 -15.71
CA VAL A 27 11.73 -0.15 -15.07
C VAL A 27 12.69 -1.15 -14.45
N SER A 28 13.95 -1.13 -14.88
CA SER A 28 14.99 -1.95 -14.28
C SER A 28 15.57 -1.31 -13.02
N PHE A 29 16.10 -2.13 -12.11
CA PHE A 29 16.85 -1.62 -10.96
C PHE A 29 18.11 -0.84 -11.38
N ASP A 30 18.72 -1.21 -12.51
CA ASP A 30 19.87 -0.50 -13.08
C ASP A 30 19.53 0.93 -13.51
N LEU A 31 18.33 1.14 -14.06
CA LEU A 31 17.83 2.49 -14.35
C LEU A 31 17.67 3.31 -13.06
N VAL A 32 17.11 2.72 -12.00
CA VAL A 32 16.98 3.40 -10.71
C VAL A 32 18.35 3.74 -10.13
N CYS A 33 19.34 2.85 -10.24
CA CYS A 33 20.71 3.12 -9.81
C CYS A 33 21.34 4.28 -10.60
N ALA A 34 21.14 4.31 -11.92
CA ALA A 34 21.65 5.38 -12.77
C ALA A 34 21.03 6.74 -12.42
N ILE A 35 19.71 6.78 -12.21
CA ILE A 35 18.99 7.99 -11.77
C ILE A 35 19.51 8.42 -10.41
N ALA A 36 19.50 7.53 -9.41
CA ALA A 36 19.97 7.86 -8.08
C ALA A 36 21.36 8.50 -8.13
N PHE A 37 22.31 7.87 -8.83
CA PHE A 37 23.68 8.35 -8.89
C PHE A 37 23.78 9.70 -9.59
N GLN A 38 22.98 9.92 -10.62
CA GLN A 38 22.88 11.22 -11.28
C GLN A 38 22.27 12.30 -10.37
N GLU A 39 21.30 11.96 -9.51
CA GLU A 39 20.62 12.92 -8.64
C GLU A 39 21.45 13.30 -7.40
N SER A 40 22.08 12.34 -6.73
CA SER A 40 22.78 12.62 -5.47
C SER A 40 24.05 11.80 -5.23
N GLY A 41 24.56 11.16 -6.28
CA GLY A 41 25.76 10.31 -6.25
C GLY A 41 26.97 10.97 -5.61
N GLU A 42 27.21 12.24 -5.95
CA GLU A 42 28.32 13.02 -5.39
C GLU A 42 28.23 13.16 -3.86
N LEU A 43 27.02 13.34 -3.33
CA LEU A 43 26.79 13.54 -1.90
C LEU A 43 27.06 12.25 -1.13
N TRP A 44 26.40 11.16 -1.53
CA TRP A 44 26.57 9.91 -0.79
C TRP A 44 27.96 9.30 -0.93
N SER A 45 28.66 9.57 -2.06
CA SER A 45 30.05 9.12 -2.25
C SER A 45 30.97 9.63 -1.14
N ARG A 46 30.64 10.79 -0.55
CA ARG A 46 31.35 11.35 0.60
C ARG A 46 30.78 10.86 1.93
N LEU A 47 29.46 10.88 2.06
CA LEU A 47 28.78 10.56 3.32
C LEU A 47 29.00 9.10 3.75
N ARG A 48 28.87 8.15 2.82
CA ARG A 48 28.95 6.70 3.13
C ARG A 48 30.29 6.25 3.74
N LEU A 49 31.33 7.08 3.63
CA LEU A 49 32.63 6.81 4.20
C LEU A 49 32.64 6.98 5.72
N ASN A 50 31.72 7.79 6.26
CA ASN A 50 31.75 8.28 7.63
C ASN A 50 30.44 8.10 8.40
N VAL A 51 29.31 7.92 7.69
CA VAL A 51 27.98 7.82 8.31
C VAL A 51 27.20 6.62 7.78
N PRO A 52 26.28 6.05 8.58
CA PRO A 52 25.51 4.88 8.17
C PRO A 52 24.44 5.24 7.11
N PRO A 53 23.88 4.24 6.38
CA PRO A 53 22.97 4.48 5.24
C PRO A 53 21.75 5.35 5.55
N GLU A 54 21.18 5.27 6.75
CA GLU A 54 20.05 6.11 7.18
C GLU A 54 20.43 7.59 7.23
N GLU A 55 21.67 7.89 7.62
CA GLU A 55 22.17 9.26 7.67
C GLU A 55 22.59 9.74 6.27
N VAL A 56 23.06 8.83 5.42
CA VAL A 56 23.24 9.11 3.99
C VAL A 56 21.92 9.52 3.35
N LEU A 57 20.82 8.80 3.59
CA LEU A 57 19.50 9.15 3.04
C LEU A 57 19.03 10.52 3.55
N ARG A 58 19.21 10.78 4.85
CA ARG A 58 18.85 12.07 5.46
C ARG A 58 19.61 13.25 4.84
N LEU A 59 20.92 13.10 4.65
CA LEU A 59 21.81 14.14 4.16
C LEU A 59 22.00 14.13 2.64
N SER A 60 21.30 13.25 1.91
CA SER A 60 21.13 13.33 0.46
C SER A 60 20.14 14.46 0.13
N VAL A 61 20.52 15.67 0.48
CA VAL A 61 19.76 16.91 0.30
C VAL A 61 20.64 17.88 -0.47
N GLY A 62 20.11 18.46 -1.55
CA GLY A 62 20.89 19.16 -2.55
C GLY A 62 20.09 20.28 -3.19
N ASP A 63 20.52 20.69 -4.39
CA ASP A 63 20.05 21.87 -5.12
C ASP A 63 20.00 23.15 -4.26
N THR A 64 20.90 24.07 -4.55
CA THR A 64 20.99 25.34 -3.83
C THR A 64 20.70 26.52 -4.75
N LEU A 65 20.14 26.30 -5.94
CA LEU A 65 19.89 27.39 -6.88
C LEU A 65 18.77 28.31 -6.37
N ASP A 66 19.02 29.60 -6.42
CA ASP A 66 18.02 30.65 -6.18
C ASP A 66 17.91 31.53 -7.45
N GLU A 67 16.96 32.46 -7.45
CA GLU A 67 16.86 33.54 -8.44
C GLU A 67 18.23 34.24 -8.62
N PRO A 68 18.69 34.48 -9.86
CA PRO A 68 17.97 34.36 -11.13
C PRO A 68 17.97 32.96 -11.77
N SER A 69 18.69 31.99 -11.20
CA SER A 69 18.89 30.66 -11.79
C SER A 69 17.74 29.68 -11.52
N ARG A 70 16.83 30.00 -10.59
CA ARG A 70 15.64 29.21 -10.26
C ARG A 70 14.36 30.02 -10.48
N SER A 71 13.42 29.46 -11.24
CA SER A 71 12.08 30.02 -11.47
C SER A 71 10.97 29.25 -10.73
N ALA A 72 11.21 27.98 -10.40
CA ALA A 72 10.30 27.16 -9.62
C ALA A 72 10.13 27.71 -8.20
N PHE A 73 8.99 27.41 -7.57
CA PHE A 73 8.81 27.73 -6.15
C PHE A 73 9.75 26.87 -5.27
N PRO A 74 10.19 27.36 -4.09
CA PRO A 74 10.47 28.77 -3.85
C PRO A 74 11.64 29.23 -4.73
N LYS A 75 11.57 30.47 -5.25
CA LYS A 75 12.65 31.03 -6.05
C LYS A 75 13.77 31.64 -5.22
N ASN A 76 13.50 31.92 -3.95
CA ASN A 76 14.41 32.48 -2.96
C ASN A 76 13.78 32.33 -1.56
N LYS A 77 14.53 32.70 -0.51
CA LYS A 77 14.10 32.65 0.88
C LYS A 77 12.78 33.39 1.15
N ASP A 78 12.62 34.60 0.63
CA ASP A 78 11.43 35.42 0.87
C ASP A 78 10.17 34.75 0.31
N ALA A 79 10.28 34.13 -0.88
CA ALA A 79 9.20 33.35 -1.46
C ALA A 79 8.83 32.14 -0.59
N LEU A 80 9.81 31.44 -0.01
CA LEU A 80 9.57 30.31 0.88
C LEU A 80 8.87 30.77 2.16
N ILE A 81 9.41 31.78 2.85
CA ILE A 81 8.86 32.30 4.12
C ILE A 81 7.44 32.85 3.94
N GLY A 82 7.13 33.41 2.77
CA GLY A 82 5.78 33.87 2.45
C GLY A 82 4.72 32.76 2.33
N ALA A 83 5.11 31.48 2.25
CA ALA A 83 4.18 30.36 2.24
C ALA A 83 3.78 29.94 3.68
N PRO A 84 2.60 29.30 3.86
CA PRO A 84 2.25 28.70 5.16
C PRO A 84 3.35 27.77 5.67
N ARG A 85 3.76 27.95 6.93
CA ARG A 85 4.90 27.23 7.56
C ARG A 85 6.24 27.40 6.83
N GLY A 86 6.37 28.43 6.01
CA GLY A 86 7.56 28.71 5.21
C GLY A 86 8.81 29.02 6.04
N GLN A 87 8.66 29.71 7.17
CA GLN A 87 9.78 29.97 8.09
C GLN A 87 10.34 28.68 8.68
N GLU A 88 9.46 27.80 9.17
CA GLU A 88 9.84 26.48 9.71
C GLU A 88 10.61 25.66 8.66
N MET A 89 10.13 25.70 7.41
CA MET A 89 10.78 25.01 6.31
C MET A 89 12.14 25.61 5.95
N PHE A 90 12.25 26.94 5.90
CA PHE A 90 13.53 27.61 5.67
C PHE A 90 14.56 27.23 6.74
N ASP A 91 14.17 27.24 8.02
CA ASP A 91 15.07 26.91 9.12
C ASP A 91 15.56 25.45 9.04
N LEU A 92 14.68 24.52 8.64
CA LEU A 92 15.04 23.13 8.37
C LEU A 92 15.99 23.01 7.17
N ALA A 93 15.66 23.63 6.05
CA ALA A 93 16.41 23.56 4.80
C ALA A 93 17.81 24.18 4.93
N HIS A 94 17.92 25.32 5.63
CA HIS A 94 19.21 25.95 5.89
C HIS A 94 20.09 25.11 6.82
N ARG A 95 19.50 24.51 7.86
CA ARG A 95 20.22 23.60 8.76
C ARG A 95 20.76 22.37 8.03
N LEU A 96 19.93 21.77 7.20
CA LEU A 96 20.31 20.62 6.37
C LEU A 96 21.43 20.94 5.38
N LEU A 97 21.45 22.16 4.80
CA LEU A 97 22.56 22.61 3.97
C LEU A 97 23.89 22.63 4.74
N MET A 98 23.88 23.15 5.96
CA MET A 98 25.08 23.17 6.82
C MET A 98 25.54 21.75 7.17
N GLU A 99 24.62 20.93 7.67
CA GLU A 99 24.93 19.54 8.06
C GLU A 99 25.42 18.70 6.88
N MET A 100 24.80 18.84 5.70
CA MET A 100 25.24 18.17 4.49
C MET A 100 26.60 18.67 4.00
N GLY A 101 26.84 19.99 4.02
CA GLY A 101 28.13 20.57 3.67
C GLY A 101 29.25 20.08 4.58
N ASP A 102 29.00 20.01 5.90
CA ASP A 102 29.95 19.49 6.88
C ASP A 102 30.18 17.98 6.72
N GLY A 103 29.10 17.20 6.56
CA GLY A 103 29.18 15.74 6.42
C GLY A 103 29.84 15.29 5.11
N THR A 104 29.65 16.03 4.02
CA THR A 104 30.27 15.70 2.71
C THR A 104 31.70 16.24 2.58
N GLY A 105 32.02 17.32 3.29
CA GLY A 105 33.29 18.03 3.12
C GLY A 105 33.44 18.74 1.78
N ILE A 106 32.35 18.95 1.03
CA ILE A 106 32.37 19.63 -0.26
C ILE A 106 32.41 21.14 -0.02
N GLU A 107 33.52 21.78 -0.40
CA GLU A 107 33.79 23.21 -0.12
C GLU A 107 32.65 24.13 -0.56
N THR A 108 32.11 23.92 -1.77
CA THR A 108 30.99 24.73 -2.30
C THR A 108 29.78 24.70 -1.36
N TYR A 109 29.39 23.54 -0.82
CA TYR A 109 28.23 23.45 0.07
C TYR A 109 28.52 24.03 1.46
N GLN A 110 29.74 23.87 1.97
CA GLN A 110 30.16 24.52 3.23
C GLN A 110 30.13 26.04 3.12
N GLU A 111 30.63 26.60 2.02
CA GLU A 111 30.57 28.04 1.76
C GLU A 111 29.14 28.56 1.65
N LEU A 112 28.26 27.79 0.99
CA LEU A 112 26.85 28.13 0.87
C LEU A 112 26.13 28.04 2.22
N GLY A 113 26.44 27.04 3.05
CA GLY A 113 25.87 26.89 4.40
C GLY A 113 26.17 28.08 5.32
N ARG A 114 27.31 28.76 5.14
CA ARG A 114 27.64 29.99 5.88
C ARG A 114 26.83 31.21 5.45
N ARG A 115 26.11 31.14 4.32
CA ARG A 115 25.31 32.27 3.80
C ARG A 115 23.89 32.18 4.37
N PRO A 116 23.41 33.19 5.14
CA PRO A 116 22.17 33.10 5.94
C PRO A 116 20.86 33.05 5.15
N ASN A 117 20.94 33.14 3.81
CA ASN A 117 19.79 33.09 2.92
C ASN A 117 19.79 31.88 1.98
N LYS A 118 20.82 31.03 2.02
CA LYS A 118 20.92 29.83 1.17
C LYS A 118 20.33 28.63 1.88
N PHE A 119 19.71 27.73 1.14
CA PHE A 119 19.07 26.54 1.67
C PHE A 119 18.97 25.47 0.56
N VAL A 120 18.69 24.23 0.94
CA VAL A 120 18.50 23.12 -0.01
C VAL A 120 17.08 23.09 -0.56
N HIS A 121 16.96 22.70 -1.83
CA HIS A 121 15.71 22.54 -2.55
C HIS A 121 15.42 21.09 -2.95
N GLY A 122 16.44 20.23 -3.09
CA GLY A 122 16.28 18.81 -3.40
C GLY A 122 16.35 17.95 -2.13
N TYR A 123 15.43 17.00 -1.98
CA TYR A 123 15.31 16.17 -0.78
C TYR A 123 15.31 14.67 -1.10
N GLY A 124 16.18 13.93 -0.41
CA GLY A 124 16.32 12.48 -0.55
C GLY A 124 17.19 12.05 -1.71
N ILE A 125 17.42 10.75 -1.78
CA ILE A 125 18.37 10.13 -2.72
C ILE A 125 17.99 10.32 -4.21
N PHE A 126 16.73 10.69 -4.48
CA PHE A 126 16.21 11.01 -5.81
C PHE A 126 15.89 12.51 -6.00
N GLN A 127 16.28 13.37 -5.04
CA GLN A 127 16.17 14.84 -5.10
C GLN A 127 14.74 15.36 -5.36
N TYR A 128 13.76 14.94 -4.56
CA TYR A 128 12.40 15.47 -4.65
C TYR A 128 12.37 16.99 -4.34
N ASP A 129 11.85 17.78 -5.29
CA ASP A 129 12.03 19.23 -5.30
C ASP A 129 11.06 19.99 -4.36
N LEU A 130 11.58 20.99 -3.66
CA LEU A 130 10.88 21.85 -2.70
C LEU A 130 9.70 22.63 -3.30
N GLN A 131 9.57 22.71 -4.63
CA GLN A 131 8.41 23.27 -5.32
C GLN A 131 7.10 22.63 -4.88
N PHE A 132 7.13 21.38 -4.43
CA PHE A 132 5.97 20.66 -3.95
C PHE A 132 5.59 21.02 -2.51
N PHE A 133 6.39 21.80 -1.78
CA PHE A 133 6.15 22.14 -0.36
C PHE A 133 4.75 22.71 -0.09
N ARG A 134 4.21 23.53 -0.99
CA ARG A 134 2.84 24.09 -0.81
C ARG A 134 1.74 23.03 -0.85
N ARG A 135 1.98 21.92 -1.57
CA ARG A 135 1.02 20.82 -1.76
C ARG A 135 1.26 19.68 -0.78
N ASP A 136 2.51 19.47 -0.39
CA ASP A 136 2.94 18.39 0.49
C ASP A 136 3.94 18.89 1.55
N PRO A 137 3.54 19.81 2.45
CA PRO A 137 4.45 20.38 3.44
C PRO A 137 4.93 19.34 4.46
N ASN A 138 4.14 18.29 4.68
CA ASN A 138 4.44 17.25 5.66
C ASN A 138 5.55 16.32 5.19
N PHE A 139 5.68 16.04 3.88
CA PHE A 139 6.84 15.32 3.36
C PHE A 139 8.15 15.96 3.82
N PHE A 140 8.24 17.29 3.69
CA PHE A 140 9.46 18.02 4.02
C PHE A 140 9.64 18.21 5.54
N LEU A 141 8.61 18.71 6.23
CA LEU A 141 8.75 19.07 7.65
C LEU A 141 8.90 17.85 8.57
N ASN A 142 8.31 16.70 8.20
CA ASN A 142 8.53 15.44 8.91
C ASN A 142 9.82 14.72 8.47
N GLN A 143 10.56 15.27 7.51
CA GLN A 143 11.75 14.66 6.93
C GLN A 143 11.49 13.26 6.36
N SER A 144 10.37 13.09 5.66
CA SER A 144 9.89 11.79 5.18
C SER A 144 10.83 11.16 4.14
N TRP A 145 11.68 11.94 3.49
CA TRP A 145 12.71 11.45 2.55
C TRP A 145 13.79 10.59 3.21
N LYS A 146 13.86 10.54 4.54
CA LYS A 146 14.70 9.58 5.27
C LYS A 146 14.26 8.14 5.03
N ASP A 147 12.98 7.94 4.72
CA ASP A 147 12.42 6.66 4.39
C ASP A 147 12.61 6.40 2.90
N LEU A 148 13.39 5.36 2.59
CA LEU A 148 13.67 4.95 1.22
C LEU A 148 12.38 4.58 0.49
N SER A 149 11.41 3.94 1.15
CA SER A 149 10.15 3.54 0.51
C SER A 149 9.37 4.76 0.02
N VAL A 150 9.31 5.82 0.83
CA VAL A 150 8.65 7.09 0.47
C VAL A 150 9.38 7.76 -0.71
N CYS A 151 10.71 7.69 -0.75
CA CYS A 151 11.50 8.18 -1.88
C CYS A 151 11.22 7.39 -3.16
N VAL A 152 11.11 6.07 -3.05
CA VAL A 152 10.82 5.16 -4.17
C VAL A 152 9.41 5.36 -4.69
N ASP A 153 8.41 5.58 -3.83
CA ASP A 153 7.04 5.86 -4.25
C ASP A 153 6.96 7.14 -5.10
N LYS A 154 7.62 8.22 -4.65
CA LYS A 154 7.73 9.47 -5.41
C LYS A 154 8.46 9.27 -6.75
N LEU A 155 9.58 8.54 -6.75
CA LEU A 155 10.31 8.19 -7.97
C LEU A 155 9.41 7.43 -8.95
N MET A 156 8.73 6.38 -8.49
CA MET A 156 7.92 5.52 -9.33
C MET A 156 6.71 6.23 -9.92
N LEU A 157 6.12 7.19 -9.19
CA LEU A 157 5.07 8.05 -9.73
C LEU A 157 5.56 8.85 -10.96
N GLU A 158 6.74 9.47 -10.86
CA GLU A 158 7.33 10.23 -11.96
C GLU A 158 7.77 9.33 -13.12
N LEU A 159 8.36 8.16 -12.82
CA LEU A 159 8.77 7.20 -13.85
C LEU A 159 7.57 6.61 -14.61
N ARG A 160 6.46 6.29 -13.93
CA ARG A 160 5.22 5.84 -14.59
C ARG A 160 4.65 6.93 -15.51
N THR A 161 4.71 8.18 -15.07
CA THR A 161 4.33 9.33 -15.89
C THR A 161 5.23 9.45 -17.14
N GLY A 162 6.54 9.24 -16.99
CA GLY A 162 7.49 9.21 -18.09
C GLY A 162 7.26 8.06 -19.08
N LEU A 163 7.01 6.85 -18.56
CA LEU A 163 6.64 5.69 -19.38
C LEU A 163 5.36 5.95 -20.17
N GLN A 164 4.36 6.60 -19.56
CA GLN A 164 3.11 6.95 -20.23
C GLN A 164 3.32 7.94 -21.35
N GLN A 165 4.09 9.00 -21.10
CA GLN A 165 4.40 10.01 -22.11
C GLN A 165 5.08 9.39 -23.34
N LEU A 166 5.96 8.41 -23.12
CA LEU A 166 6.74 7.76 -24.18
C LEU A 166 6.01 6.55 -24.81
N GLY A 167 4.83 6.18 -24.31
CA GLY A 167 4.09 5.01 -24.80
C GLY A 167 4.75 3.67 -24.45
N LEU A 168 5.52 3.61 -23.36
CA LEU A 168 6.33 2.45 -22.97
C LEU A 168 5.71 1.62 -21.82
N ASN A 169 4.56 2.04 -21.27
CA ASN A 169 3.90 1.39 -20.11
C ASN A 169 3.65 -0.11 -20.25
N ASN A 170 3.35 -0.58 -21.46
CA ASN A 170 2.95 -1.97 -21.72
C ASN A 170 4.13 -2.90 -22.01
N LYS A 171 5.36 -2.39 -21.98
CA LYS A 171 6.55 -3.21 -22.20
C LYS A 171 6.83 -4.06 -20.97
N THR A 172 7.44 -5.21 -21.22
CA THR A 172 8.00 -6.07 -20.17
C THR A 172 9.39 -5.60 -19.74
N SER A 173 10.14 -4.95 -20.64
CA SER A 173 11.46 -4.38 -20.38
C SER A 173 11.75 -3.21 -21.31
N LEU A 174 12.58 -2.26 -20.85
CA LEU A 174 13.11 -1.18 -21.67
C LEU A 174 14.48 -1.54 -22.27
N THR A 175 14.78 -0.99 -23.44
CA THR A 175 16.17 -0.88 -23.91
C THR A 175 16.93 0.20 -23.12
N ASP A 176 18.26 0.23 -23.21
CA ASP A 176 19.07 1.27 -22.57
C ASP A 176 18.69 2.69 -23.03
N LEU A 177 18.45 2.85 -24.34
CA LEU A 177 18.04 4.13 -24.91
C LEU A 177 16.67 4.57 -24.38
N GLU A 178 15.71 3.65 -24.29
CA GLU A 178 14.38 3.93 -23.73
C GLU A 178 14.45 4.24 -22.25
N SER A 179 15.29 3.52 -21.50
CA SER A 179 15.56 3.80 -20.09
C SER A 179 16.11 5.21 -19.89
N ALA A 180 17.07 5.62 -20.72
CA ALA A 180 17.61 6.97 -20.71
C ALA A 180 16.55 8.02 -21.09
N PHE A 181 15.65 7.74 -22.04
CA PHE A 181 14.54 8.64 -22.38
C PHE A 181 13.54 8.81 -21.24
N VAL A 182 13.19 7.73 -20.54
CA VAL A 182 12.34 7.80 -19.34
C VAL A 182 13.02 8.66 -18.26
N ALA A 183 14.32 8.48 -18.01
CA ALA A 183 15.06 9.32 -17.07
C ALA A 183 15.16 10.79 -17.51
N ILE A 184 15.25 11.08 -18.82
CA ILE A 184 15.18 12.46 -19.32
C ILE A 184 13.81 13.08 -19.02
N VAL A 185 12.71 12.32 -19.17
CA VAL A 185 11.38 12.82 -18.78
C VAL A 185 11.31 13.07 -17.28
N TYR A 186 11.85 12.16 -16.47
CA TYR A 186 11.98 12.35 -15.02
C TYR A 186 12.69 13.68 -14.67
N ASN A 187 13.82 13.97 -15.31
CA ASN A 187 14.59 15.19 -15.05
C ASN A 187 13.94 16.47 -15.60
N THR A 188 13.40 16.41 -16.82
CA THR A 188 12.89 17.61 -17.53
C THR A 188 11.43 17.90 -17.26
N GLY A 189 10.68 16.95 -16.71
CA GLY A 189 9.25 17.02 -16.49
C GLY A 189 8.42 16.71 -17.73
N PHE A 190 7.13 16.45 -17.49
CA PHE A 190 6.18 16.04 -18.51
C PHE A 190 6.06 17.05 -19.65
N GLY A 191 6.06 16.56 -20.90
CA GLY A 191 5.92 17.36 -22.11
C GLY A 191 7.17 18.10 -22.59
N ASN A 192 8.30 18.03 -21.86
CA ASN A 192 9.54 18.71 -22.23
C ASN A 192 10.51 17.86 -23.06
N PHE A 193 10.30 16.54 -23.10
CA PHE A 193 11.09 15.62 -23.93
C PHE A 193 10.97 15.94 -25.43
N ARG A 194 12.10 15.83 -26.15
CA ARG A 194 12.22 16.05 -27.59
C ARG A 194 13.03 14.93 -28.22
N GLU A 195 12.35 13.95 -28.82
CA GLU A 195 12.98 12.77 -29.44
C GLU A 195 14.16 13.12 -30.38
N ALA A 196 14.00 14.17 -31.19
CA ALA A 196 15.03 14.64 -32.13
C ALA A 196 16.37 15.06 -31.47
N LYS A 197 16.38 15.34 -30.16
CA LYS A 197 17.61 15.68 -29.42
C LYS A 197 18.33 14.45 -28.86
N GLY A 198 17.73 13.26 -28.93
CA GLY A 198 18.31 12.03 -28.40
C GLY A 198 18.73 12.17 -26.94
N LEU A 199 19.95 11.74 -26.59
CA LEU A 199 20.47 11.81 -25.22
C LEU A 199 20.93 13.22 -24.79
N LYS A 200 21.04 14.18 -25.72
CA LYS A 200 21.51 15.55 -25.44
C LYS A 200 20.41 16.44 -24.87
N GLN A 201 19.82 15.99 -23.75
CA GLN A 201 18.67 16.58 -23.09
C GLN A 201 18.80 16.51 -21.57
N GLY A 202 18.04 17.37 -20.88
CA GLY A 202 18.13 17.57 -19.43
C GLY A 202 19.26 18.52 -19.04
N PHE A 203 19.56 18.55 -17.74
CA PHE A 203 20.63 19.38 -17.18
C PHE A 203 21.99 19.04 -17.84
N ASN A 204 22.80 20.07 -18.12
CA ASN A 204 24.14 19.89 -18.69
C ASN A 204 25.17 20.35 -17.66
N ASP A 205 26.05 19.44 -17.25
CA ASP A 205 27.08 19.67 -16.22
C ASP A 205 28.33 20.39 -16.75
N GLY A 206 28.31 20.82 -18.01
CA GLY A 206 29.44 21.42 -18.74
C GLY A 206 30.22 20.40 -19.57
N ARG A 207 30.00 19.09 -19.37
CA ARG A 207 30.66 18.01 -20.10
C ARG A 207 29.67 17.08 -20.79
N PHE A 208 28.60 16.70 -20.09
CA PHE A 208 27.58 15.78 -20.58
C PHE A 208 26.18 16.32 -20.25
N PHE A 209 25.23 16.00 -21.12
CA PHE A 209 23.81 16.15 -20.79
C PHE A 209 23.36 15.03 -19.86
N TYR A 210 22.29 15.29 -19.09
CA TYR A 210 21.68 14.33 -18.18
C TYR A 210 21.45 12.97 -18.84
N GLY A 211 20.85 12.95 -20.05
CA GLY A 211 20.62 11.71 -20.78
C GLY A 211 21.90 10.94 -21.15
N GLU A 212 23.00 11.65 -21.46
CA GLU A 212 24.30 11.02 -21.74
C GLU A 212 24.92 10.44 -20.47
N ASN A 213 24.77 11.11 -19.33
CA ASN A 213 25.21 10.58 -18.04
C ASN A 213 24.40 9.35 -17.62
N ILE A 214 23.07 9.36 -17.80
CA ILE A 214 22.22 8.19 -17.51
C ILE A 214 22.66 6.99 -18.33
N GLU A 215 22.86 7.15 -19.65
CA GLU A 215 23.32 6.05 -20.50
C GLU A 215 24.65 5.45 -20.00
N ARG A 216 25.59 6.31 -19.59
CA ARG A 216 26.87 5.89 -19.05
C ARG A 216 26.73 5.15 -17.72
N PHE A 217 25.92 5.65 -16.79
CA PHE A 217 25.73 5.03 -15.49
C PHE A 217 24.94 3.73 -15.58
N LEU A 218 24.00 3.65 -16.51
CA LEU A 218 23.24 2.44 -16.79
C LEU A 218 24.17 1.31 -17.26
N LYS A 219 25.09 1.59 -18.19
CA LYS A 219 26.11 0.62 -18.63
C LYS A 219 26.98 0.13 -17.48
N ILE A 220 27.38 1.02 -16.57
CA ILE A 220 28.15 0.64 -15.38
C ILE A 220 27.30 -0.22 -14.44
N ALA A 221 26.03 0.12 -14.25
CA ALA A 221 25.12 -0.61 -13.38
C ALA A 221 24.88 -2.04 -13.87
N HIS A 222 24.71 -2.25 -15.19
CA HIS A 222 24.59 -3.57 -15.80
C HIS A 222 25.78 -4.49 -15.51
N ASP A 223 27.00 -3.93 -15.47
CA ASP A 223 28.24 -4.67 -15.18
C ASP A 223 28.40 -5.05 -13.69
N ILE A 224 27.49 -4.63 -12.82
CA ILE A 224 27.51 -4.91 -11.39
C ILE A 224 26.36 -5.85 -11.06
N ALA A 225 26.68 -7.02 -10.51
CA ALA A 225 25.66 -7.98 -10.09
C ALA A 225 24.75 -7.37 -9.03
N THR A 226 23.45 -7.47 -9.25
CA THR A 226 22.46 -7.16 -8.21
C THR A 226 22.54 -8.23 -7.13
N PRO A 227 22.70 -7.88 -5.85
CA PRO A 227 22.74 -8.86 -4.77
C PRO A 227 21.52 -9.78 -4.83
N ALA A 228 21.77 -11.09 -4.88
CA ALA A 228 20.70 -12.07 -4.69
C ALA A 228 20.15 -11.86 -3.28
N HIS A 229 18.83 -11.72 -3.14
CA HIS A 229 18.22 -11.57 -1.84
C HIS A 229 18.44 -12.85 -1.03
N ALA A 230 19.45 -12.86 -0.17
CA ALA A 230 19.40 -13.62 1.06
C ALA A 230 18.40 -12.90 1.99
N PRO A 231 17.50 -13.61 2.68
CA PRO A 231 16.63 -12.96 3.65
C PRO A 231 17.50 -12.25 4.69
N VAL A 232 17.28 -10.94 4.83
CA VAL A 232 17.98 -10.10 5.80
C VAL A 232 17.76 -10.71 7.19
N ALA A 233 18.86 -11.08 7.84
CA ALA A 233 18.87 -11.72 9.14
C ALA A 233 18.20 -10.81 10.19
N ALA A 234 17.12 -11.30 10.78
CA ALA A 234 16.60 -10.78 12.04
C ALA A 234 17.60 -11.10 13.18
N ALA A 235 17.82 -10.13 14.07
CA ALA A 235 18.57 -10.29 15.30
C ALA A 235 17.96 -11.39 16.21
N PRO A 236 18.74 -11.97 17.14
CA PRO A 236 18.61 -13.37 17.53
C PRO A 236 17.41 -13.62 18.44
N ALA A 237 16.52 -14.52 18.02
CA ALA A 237 15.56 -15.16 18.91
C ALA A 237 16.23 -16.35 19.62
N VAL A 238 15.96 -16.43 20.91
CA VAL A 238 16.44 -17.45 21.85
C VAL A 238 16.16 -18.86 21.34
N ALA A 239 17.15 -19.73 21.47
CA ALA A 239 17.16 -21.11 21.00
C ALA A 239 15.91 -21.89 21.45
N ALA A 240 15.16 -22.40 20.48
CA ALA A 240 14.24 -23.51 20.66
C ALA A 240 14.60 -24.60 19.64
N THR A 241 14.87 -25.78 20.17
CA THR A 241 15.25 -27.00 19.48
C THR A 241 14.24 -27.42 18.40
N ALA A 242 14.75 -27.84 17.25
CA ALA A 242 13.96 -28.35 16.13
C ALA A 242 13.20 -29.65 16.46
N PRO A 243 11.99 -29.84 15.91
CA PRO A 243 11.52 -31.16 15.53
C PRO A 243 11.29 -31.29 14.02
N ALA A 244 11.40 -32.54 13.59
CA ALA A 244 11.16 -33.20 12.31
C ALA A 244 10.38 -32.48 11.18
N ALA A 245 10.80 -32.80 9.96
CA ALA A 245 10.25 -32.35 8.68
C ALA A 245 8.72 -32.41 8.59
N ALA A 246 8.11 -31.26 8.29
CA ALA A 246 6.69 -31.10 8.04
C ALA A 246 6.33 -31.45 6.57
N PRO A 247 5.10 -31.93 6.31
CA PRO A 247 4.59 -32.20 4.97
C PRO A 247 4.37 -30.90 4.17
N ALA A 248 4.21 -31.03 2.85
CA ALA A 248 4.08 -29.91 1.90
C ALA A 248 3.00 -28.87 2.30
N PRO A 249 3.21 -27.57 2.04
CA PRO A 249 2.32 -26.51 2.52
C PRO A 249 0.96 -26.53 1.80
N GLN A 250 -0.12 -26.54 2.59
CA GLN A 250 -1.47 -26.22 2.13
C GLN A 250 -1.59 -24.70 1.87
N PRO A 251 -2.49 -24.25 0.96
CA PRO A 251 -2.71 -22.83 0.72
C PRO A 251 -3.26 -22.16 1.99
N ALA A 252 -2.52 -21.22 2.56
CA ALA A 252 -2.92 -20.49 3.76
C ALA A 252 -4.09 -19.54 3.46
N ILE A 253 -5.12 -19.56 4.31
CA ILE A 253 -6.17 -18.53 4.32
C ILE A 253 -5.49 -17.18 4.62
N PRO A 254 -5.73 -16.13 3.81
CA PRO A 254 -5.07 -14.84 4.00
C PRO A 254 -5.52 -14.19 5.33
N SER A 255 -4.60 -13.59 6.06
CA SER A 255 -4.93 -12.78 7.25
C SER A 255 -5.66 -11.48 6.85
N ILE A 256 -6.40 -10.88 7.78
CA ILE A 256 -7.03 -9.56 7.56
C ILE A 256 -6.01 -8.49 7.12
N VAL A 257 -4.79 -8.56 7.66
CA VAL A 257 -3.68 -7.65 7.33
C VAL A 257 -3.28 -7.82 5.87
N SER A 258 -3.05 -9.06 5.43
CA SER A 258 -2.69 -9.33 4.04
C SER A 258 -3.80 -8.98 3.05
N VAL A 259 -5.07 -9.13 3.43
CA VAL A 259 -6.19 -8.69 2.57
C VAL A 259 -6.19 -7.17 2.47
N ALA A 260 -6.14 -6.45 3.58
CA ALA A 260 -6.14 -4.99 3.57
C ALA A 260 -4.94 -4.41 2.81
N GLN A 261 -3.74 -4.99 2.98
CA GLN A 261 -2.55 -4.61 2.23
C GLN A 261 -2.68 -4.88 0.72
N ALA A 262 -3.30 -5.99 0.33
CA ALA A 262 -3.57 -6.29 -1.08
C ALA A 262 -4.52 -5.26 -1.71
N GLU A 263 -5.61 -4.91 -1.00
CA GLU A 263 -6.56 -3.91 -1.49
C GLU A 263 -5.94 -2.51 -1.56
N PHE A 264 -5.14 -2.13 -0.56
CA PHE A 264 -4.37 -0.89 -0.60
C PHE A 264 -3.41 -0.88 -1.81
N GLY A 265 -2.63 -1.95 -2.00
CA GLY A 265 -1.70 -2.06 -3.14
C GLY A 265 -2.38 -1.91 -4.49
N ARG A 266 -3.65 -2.35 -4.60
CA ARG A 266 -4.44 -2.23 -5.83
C ARG A 266 -5.07 -0.85 -6.03
N PHE A 267 -5.44 -0.15 -4.95
CA PHE A 267 -6.41 0.93 -5.05
C PHE A 267 -6.04 2.28 -4.41
N HIS A 268 -4.93 2.41 -3.68
CA HIS A 268 -4.66 3.57 -2.82
C HIS A 268 -4.58 4.96 -3.47
N ASP A 269 -4.30 5.03 -4.76
CA ASP A 269 -4.27 6.29 -5.52
C ASP A 269 -5.45 6.42 -6.50
N ILE A 270 -6.40 5.50 -6.44
CA ILE A 270 -7.58 5.51 -7.30
C ILE A 270 -8.72 6.19 -6.53
N ASN A 271 -9.32 7.20 -7.14
CA ASN A 271 -10.53 7.83 -6.63
C ASN A 271 -11.71 6.82 -6.69
N GLU A 272 -12.55 6.77 -5.66
CA GLU A 272 -13.71 5.87 -5.56
C GLU A 272 -14.72 5.96 -6.71
N GLY A 273 -14.77 7.10 -7.43
CA GLY A 273 -15.58 7.28 -8.63
C GLY A 273 -14.93 6.78 -9.92
N SER A 274 -13.68 6.32 -9.86
CA SER A 274 -12.86 5.88 -10.99
C SER A 274 -12.62 4.37 -10.97
N GLU A 275 -12.57 3.78 -12.16
CA GLU A 275 -12.18 2.37 -12.31
C GLU A 275 -10.67 2.16 -12.12
N PRO A 276 -10.24 0.96 -11.65
CA PRO A 276 -11.05 -0.20 -11.26
C PRO A 276 -11.69 -0.12 -9.85
N LEU A 277 -11.40 0.90 -9.05
CA LEU A 277 -11.88 0.94 -7.66
C LEU A 277 -13.41 1.06 -7.59
N ARG A 278 -14.03 1.89 -8.43
CA ARG A 278 -15.48 2.10 -8.44
C ARG A 278 -16.26 0.79 -8.51
N SER A 279 -15.99 -0.04 -9.52
CA SER A 279 -16.68 -1.33 -9.65
C SER A 279 -16.32 -2.29 -8.53
N HIS A 280 -15.09 -2.22 -8.02
CA HIS A 280 -14.64 -3.08 -6.94
C HIS A 280 -15.26 -2.72 -5.57
N ILE A 281 -15.66 -1.46 -5.35
CA ILE A 281 -16.41 -1.06 -4.14
C ILE A 281 -17.77 -1.78 -4.05
N ALA A 282 -18.36 -2.20 -5.18
CA ALA A 282 -19.57 -3.01 -5.15
C ALA A 282 -19.38 -4.35 -4.41
N ASP A 283 -18.18 -4.95 -4.50
CA ASP A 283 -17.85 -6.18 -3.77
C ASP A 283 -17.73 -5.91 -2.27
N TYR A 284 -17.27 -4.71 -1.88
CA TYR A 284 -17.25 -4.28 -0.48
C TYR A 284 -18.67 -4.17 0.07
N TYR A 285 -19.57 -3.52 -0.67
CA TYR A 285 -20.98 -3.40 -0.27
C TYR A 285 -21.62 -4.78 -0.10
N GLU A 286 -21.47 -5.67 -1.07
CA GLU A 286 -22.06 -7.01 -1.00
C GLU A 286 -21.52 -7.83 0.18
N ALA A 287 -20.21 -7.76 0.46
CA ALA A 287 -19.63 -8.45 1.61
C ALA A 287 -20.23 -7.99 2.95
N ALA A 288 -20.71 -6.75 3.01
CA ALA A 288 -21.36 -6.14 4.17
C ALA A 288 -22.90 -6.24 4.14
N GLY A 289 -23.48 -6.90 3.13
CA GLY A 289 -24.93 -7.04 2.94
C GLY A 289 -25.62 -5.83 2.28
N GLY A 290 -24.85 -4.92 1.70
CA GLY A 290 -25.32 -3.76 0.92
C GLY A 290 -25.54 -4.08 -0.57
N SER A 291 -26.16 -3.13 -1.28
CA SER A 291 -26.40 -3.29 -2.73
C SER A 291 -25.15 -2.97 -3.55
N ARG A 292 -24.88 -3.79 -4.56
CA ARG A 292 -23.85 -3.56 -5.58
C ARG A 292 -24.12 -2.32 -6.46
N SER A 293 -25.34 -1.79 -6.45
CA SER A 293 -25.77 -0.65 -7.27
C SER A 293 -25.57 0.73 -6.63
N LEU A 294 -25.02 0.79 -5.42
CA LEU A 294 -24.81 2.07 -4.72
C LEU A 294 -23.72 2.88 -5.41
N ASP A 295 -23.90 4.20 -5.47
CA ASP A 295 -22.86 5.11 -5.96
C ASP A 295 -21.91 5.47 -4.80
N PRO A 296 -20.63 5.05 -4.85
CA PRO A 296 -19.69 5.29 -3.76
C PRO A 296 -19.27 6.75 -3.60
N THR A 297 -19.57 7.63 -4.55
CA THR A 297 -19.22 9.06 -4.49
C THR A 297 -20.22 9.90 -3.69
N LEU A 298 -21.33 9.30 -3.25
CA LEU A 298 -22.35 9.95 -2.44
C LEU A 298 -22.08 9.68 -0.95
N ASP A 299 -22.13 10.73 -0.12
CA ASP A 299 -21.82 10.67 1.31
C ASP A 299 -22.69 9.66 2.07
N GLU A 300 -23.96 9.51 1.71
CA GLU A 300 -24.89 8.54 2.30
C GLU A 300 -24.49 7.07 2.06
N ASN A 301 -23.66 6.83 1.05
CA ASN A 301 -23.19 5.50 0.66
C ASN A 301 -21.76 5.21 1.13
N ALA A 302 -21.19 6.00 2.05
CA ALA A 302 -19.80 5.82 2.50
C ALA A 302 -19.42 4.35 2.75
N TRP A 303 -18.34 3.89 2.12
CA TRP A 303 -18.01 2.46 2.01
C TRP A 303 -16.92 1.98 2.98
N SER A 304 -16.54 2.80 3.96
CA SER A 304 -15.46 2.46 4.89
C SER A 304 -15.77 1.25 5.78
N ALA A 305 -17.02 1.08 6.21
CA ALA A 305 -17.43 -0.10 6.99
C ALA A 305 -17.58 -1.35 6.11
N ALA A 306 -17.99 -1.14 4.86
CA ALA A 306 -18.09 -2.18 3.86
C ALA A 306 -16.71 -2.79 3.55
N PHE A 307 -15.69 -1.94 3.42
CA PHE A 307 -14.30 -2.33 3.25
C PHE A 307 -13.78 -3.22 4.40
N VAL A 308 -14.05 -2.84 5.66
CA VAL A 308 -13.64 -3.65 6.83
C VAL A 308 -14.36 -4.99 6.83
N SER A 309 -15.68 -5.00 6.59
CA SER A 309 -16.47 -6.23 6.47
C SER A 309 -15.91 -7.16 5.38
N PHE A 310 -15.56 -6.61 4.22
CA PHE A 310 -14.91 -7.37 3.14
C PHE A 310 -13.58 -7.98 3.58
N CYS A 311 -12.69 -7.20 4.20
CA CYS A 311 -11.39 -7.69 4.64
C CYS A 311 -11.52 -8.81 5.68
N VAL A 312 -12.42 -8.64 6.66
CA VAL A 312 -12.69 -9.64 7.71
C VAL A 312 -13.29 -10.91 7.11
N LYS A 313 -14.22 -10.79 6.15
CA LYS A 313 -14.84 -11.92 5.47
C LYS A 313 -13.82 -12.70 4.64
N ARG A 314 -12.99 -11.98 3.88
CA ARG A 314 -11.89 -12.56 3.08
C ARG A 314 -10.81 -13.21 3.93
N SER A 315 -10.67 -12.82 5.19
CA SER A 315 -9.77 -13.50 6.14
C SER A 315 -10.36 -14.73 6.81
N GLY A 316 -11.54 -15.19 6.35
CA GLY A 316 -12.16 -16.44 6.81
C GLY A 316 -13.09 -16.29 8.01
N ALA A 317 -13.43 -15.07 8.44
CA ALA A 317 -14.40 -14.89 9.51
C ALA A 317 -15.83 -15.24 9.03
N THR A 318 -16.55 -15.95 9.89
CA THR A 318 -17.97 -16.31 9.68
C THR A 318 -18.91 -15.26 10.27
N ALA A 319 -20.20 -15.34 9.94
CA ALA A 319 -21.22 -14.41 10.46
C ALA A 319 -21.45 -14.57 11.98
N GLU A 320 -21.10 -15.75 12.53
CA GLU A 320 -21.09 -16.04 13.95
C GLU A 320 -19.92 -15.37 14.68
N GLN A 321 -18.80 -15.19 13.98
CA GLN A 321 -17.57 -14.59 14.52
C GLN A 321 -17.53 -13.07 14.38
N PHE A 322 -18.09 -12.53 13.29
CA PHE A 322 -18.10 -11.10 13.00
C PHE A 322 -19.47 -10.63 12.49
N ARG A 323 -19.96 -9.52 13.04
CA ARG A 323 -21.23 -8.91 12.64
C ARG A 323 -21.05 -8.03 11.40
N PHE A 324 -20.97 -8.63 10.22
CA PHE A 324 -20.84 -7.90 8.95
C PHE A 324 -21.92 -6.82 8.80
N SER A 325 -21.52 -5.61 8.40
CA SER A 325 -22.42 -4.46 8.34
C SER A 325 -21.84 -3.33 7.51
N MET A 326 -22.74 -2.56 6.90
CA MET A 326 -22.48 -1.27 6.25
C MET A 326 -22.20 -0.13 7.24
N LEU A 327 -22.26 -0.39 8.56
CA LEU A 327 -22.03 0.62 9.61
C LEU A 327 -20.99 0.14 10.62
N HIS A 328 -19.96 0.95 10.87
CA HIS A 328 -18.90 0.65 11.85
C HIS A 328 -19.46 0.42 13.25
N SER A 329 -20.41 1.27 13.67
CA SER A 329 -21.06 1.21 14.98
C SER A 329 -21.73 -0.14 15.27
N VAL A 330 -22.20 -0.86 14.26
CA VAL A 330 -22.90 -2.14 14.43
C VAL A 330 -21.94 -3.26 14.86
N TYR A 331 -20.83 -3.46 14.16
CA TYR A 331 -19.87 -4.49 14.59
C TYR A 331 -19.06 -4.08 15.81
N VAL A 332 -18.83 -2.77 16.03
CA VAL A 332 -18.17 -2.33 17.26
C VAL A 332 -19.07 -2.56 18.47
N ASN A 333 -20.36 -2.24 18.41
CA ASN A 333 -21.30 -2.53 19.48
C ASN A 333 -21.33 -4.05 19.80
N ALA A 334 -21.37 -4.90 18.78
CA ALA A 334 -21.27 -6.35 18.95
C ALA A 334 -19.93 -6.80 19.57
N ALA A 335 -18.81 -6.18 19.16
CA ALA A 335 -17.49 -6.46 19.71
C ALA A 335 -17.33 -6.01 21.18
N ILE A 336 -17.98 -4.91 21.59
CA ILE A 336 -18.04 -4.49 23.00
C ILE A 336 -18.84 -5.52 23.80
N ALA A 337 -20.01 -5.93 23.32
CA ALA A 337 -20.79 -6.97 23.97
C ALA A 337 -20.02 -8.30 24.07
N ASN A 338 -19.20 -8.63 23.07
CA ASN A 338 -18.30 -9.79 23.12
C ASN A 338 -17.21 -9.64 24.19
N ALA A 339 -16.61 -8.46 24.33
CA ALA A 339 -15.63 -8.18 25.38
C ALA A 339 -16.26 -8.28 26.78
N ASP A 340 -17.43 -7.65 26.99
CA ASP A 340 -18.17 -7.66 28.26
C ASP A 340 -18.55 -9.09 28.71
N ASN A 341 -18.78 -9.99 27.76
CA ASN A 341 -19.13 -11.39 28.00
C ASN A 341 -17.94 -12.36 27.82
N ASN A 342 -16.72 -11.84 27.60
CA ASN A 342 -15.51 -12.61 27.34
C ASN A 342 -15.68 -13.73 26.29
N ARG A 343 -16.35 -13.43 25.18
CA ARG A 343 -16.68 -14.39 24.11
C ARG A 343 -16.29 -13.87 22.74
N GLY A 344 -16.36 -14.74 21.73
CA GLY A 344 -16.07 -14.38 20.35
C GLY A 344 -14.59 -14.07 20.11
N VAL A 345 -14.26 -13.82 18.84
CA VAL A 345 -12.89 -13.56 18.36
C VAL A 345 -12.65 -12.10 17.99
N PHE A 346 -13.68 -11.25 18.02
CA PHE A 346 -13.53 -9.80 17.92
C PHE A 346 -14.08 -9.15 19.19
N ARG A 347 -13.22 -8.43 19.91
CA ARG A 347 -13.52 -7.86 21.23
C ARG A 347 -13.05 -6.42 21.31
N ALA A 348 -13.94 -5.50 21.64
CA ALA A 348 -13.60 -4.09 21.71
C ALA A 348 -13.17 -3.71 23.13
N HIS A 349 -12.01 -3.07 23.26
CA HIS A 349 -11.43 -2.64 24.52
C HIS A 349 -11.26 -1.11 24.55
N PRO A 350 -11.38 -0.47 25.73
CA PRO A 350 -11.02 0.92 25.91
C PRO A 350 -9.56 1.17 25.48
N ILE A 351 -9.30 2.34 24.90
CA ILE A 351 -8.00 2.66 24.29
C ILE A 351 -6.83 2.72 25.27
N ASN A 352 -7.12 2.86 26.56
CA ASN A 352 -6.17 2.92 27.67
C ASN A 352 -6.00 1.56 28.38
N GLU A 353 -6.70 0.52 27.92
CA GLU A 353 -6.66 -0.83 28.51
C GLU A 353 -6.04 -1.85 27.56
N TYR A 354 -6.02 -1.57 26.25
CA TYR A 354 -5.49 -2.49 25.25
C TYR A 354 -4.64 -1.74 24.21
N ALA A 355 -3.39 -2.18 24.06
CA ALA A 355 -2.48 -1.67 23.05
C ALA A 355 -2.75 -2.35 21.69
N PRO A 356 -2.90 -1.60 20.59
CA PRO A 356 -3.22 -2.16 19.28
C PRO A 356 -2.11 -3.10 18.78
N LYS A 357 -2.51 -4.14 18.04
CA LYS A 357 -1.66 -5.10 17.34
C LYS A 357 -2.05 -5.19 15.87
N LEU A 358 -1.20 -5.87 15.08
CA LEU A 358 -1.51 -6.16 13.68
C LEU A 358 -2.82 -6.93 13.57
N GLY A 359 -3.71 -6.47 12.69
CA GLY A 359 -5.02 -7.05 12.42
C GLY A 359 -6.15 -6.55 13.31
N ASP A 360 -5.85 -5.75 14.35
CA ASP A 360 -6.87 -5.09 15.17
C ASP A 360 -7.54 -3.94 14.40
N LEU A 361 -8.70 -3.49 14.86
CA LEU A 361 -9.38 -2.31 14.30
C LEU A 361 -9.24 -1.13 15.27
N ILE A 362 -8.90 0.05 14.74
CA ILE A 362 -8.95 1.30 15.52
C ILE A 362 -10.25 2.01 15.18
N HIS A 363 -11.13 2.20 16.17
CA HIS A 363 -12.42 2.87 16.00
C HIS A 363 -12.42 4.28 16.57
N HIS A 364 -12.91 5.25 15.79
CA HIS A 364 -12.95 6.64 16.19
C HIS A 364 -14.17 7.39 15.65
N ASN A 365 -14.51 8.49 16.33
CA ASN A 365 -15.51 9.46 15.88
C ASN A 365 -15.12 10.09 14.54
N ARG A 366 -16.12 10.33 13.70
CA ARG A 366 -16.00 11.17 12.49
C ARG A 366 -16.89 12.41 12.60
N SER A 367 -16.71 13.36 11.69
CA SER A 367 -17.60 14.53 11.54
C SER A 367 -17.83 15.34 12.83
N GLY A 368 -16.81 15.44 13.69
CA GLY A 368 -16.92 16.17 14.96
C GLY A 368 -17.69 15.44 16.08
N GLY A 369 -18.01 14.16 15.90
CA GLY A 369 -18.67 13.34 16.92
C GLY A 369 -17.86 13.21 18.21
N THR A 370 -18.59 12.94 19.31
CA THR A 370 -18.06 12.85 20.68
C THR A 370 -18.49 11.56 21.39
N VAL A 371 -18.84 10.53 20.62
CA VAL A 371 -19.24 9.22 21.14
C VAL A 371 -18.10 8.63 21.95
N THR A 372 -18.41 8.12 23.14
CA THR A 372 -17.46 7.45 24.04
C THR A 372 -17.60 5.93 23.92
N TYR A 373 -16.65 5.19 24.50
CA TYR A 373 -16.75 3.73 24.61
C TYR A 373 -18.07 3.29 25.28
N GLU A 374 -18.46 3.96 26.37
CA GLU A 374 -19.73 3.66 27.08
C GLU A 374 -20.98 3.96 26.24
N SER A 375 -20.95 5.00 25.41
CA SER A 375 -22.05 5.27 24.49
C SER A 375 -22.12 4.20 23.39
N ALA A 376 -20.96 3.84 22.81
CA ALA A 376 -20.84 2.76 21.83
C ALA A 376 -21.26 1.38 22.37
N ARG A 377 -21.13 1.14 23.68
CA ARG A 377 -21.60 -0.08 24.36
C ARG A 377 -23.12 -0.26 24.26
N THR A 378 -23.88 0.84 24.19
CA THR A 378 -25.36 0.83 24.24
C THR A 378 -26.05 1.31 22.97
N HIS A 379 -25.30 1.86 22.01
CA HIS A 379 -25.82 2.36 20.73
C HIS A 379 -25.09 1.72 19.56
N ALA A 380 -25.81 1.43 18.48
CA ALA A 380 -25.26 0.86 17.25
C ALA A 380 -25.50 1.76 16.02
N ASP A 381 -26.04 2.97 16.22
CA ASP A 381 -26.32 3.99 15.22
C ASP A 381 -25.57 5.27 15.65
N TYR A 382 -24.39 5.49 15.08
CA TYR A 382 -23.71 6.77 15.19
C TYR A 382 -22.62 6.93 14.11
N PRO A 383 -22.36 8.16 13.65
CA PRO A 383 -21.28 8.44 12.71
C PRO A 383 -19.93 8.07 13.31
N SER A 384 -19.23 7.13 12.68
CA SER A 384 -17.92 6.67 13.13
C SER A 384 -17.11 6.09 11.98
N HIS A 385 -15.83 5.84 12.23
CA HIS A 385 -14.90 5.26 11.27
C HIS A 385 -13.96 4.28 11.97
N ALA A 386 -13.69 3.15 11.32
CA ALA A 386 -12.66 2.21 11.73
C ALA A 386 -11.78 1.79 10.55
N ALA A 387 -10.55 1.44 10.86
CA ALA A 387 -9.56 0.96 9.90
C ALA A 387 -8.69 -0.13 10.55
N ILE A 388 -8.07 -0.97 9.72
CA ILE A 388 -7.35 -2.19 10.13
C ILE A 388 -5.89 -1.84 10.38
N VAL A 389 -5.34 -2.17 11.54
CA VAL A 389 -3.92 -1.99 11.85
C VAL A 389 -3.10 -2.98 11.02
N VAL A 390 -2.19 -2.47 10.20
CA VAL A 390 -1.39 -3.27 9.26
C VAL A 390 0.11 -3.12 9.48
N ASP A 391 0.54 -2.10 10.21
CA ASP A 391 1.95 -1.86 10.51
C ASP A 391 2.12 -0.97 11.74
N PHE A 392 3.37 -0.78 12.18
CA PHE A 392 3.77 0.21 13.18
C PHE A 392 5.00 0.98 12.69
N GLU A 393 4.87 2.30 12.58
CA GLU A 393 5.94 3.17 12.07
C GLU A 393 6.35 4.21 13.13
N ILE A 394 7.64 4.54 13.18
CA ILE A 394 8.09 5.71 13.95
C ILE A 394 7.97 6.96 13.06
N ARG A 395 7.14 7.92 13.46
CA ARG A 395 7.00 9.21 12.80
C ARG A 395 7.26 10.32 13.80
N ASN A 396 8.19 11.22 13.48
CA ASN A 396 8.61 12.31 14.36
C ASN A 396 9.01 11.83 15.77
N GLY A 397 9.68 10.67 15.87
CA GLY A 397 10.09 10.07 17.15
C GLY A 397 8.96 9.43 17.96
N VAL A 398 7.73 9.45 17.46
CA VAL A 398 6.57 8.81 18.08
C VAL A 398 6.24 7.53 17.33
N ARG A 399 6.02 6.43 18.06
CA ARG A 399 5.52 5.19 17.46
C ARG A 399 4.06 5.36 17.11
N ASN A 400 3.68 5.01 15.88
CA ASN A 400 2.31 5.11 15.38
C ASN A 400 1.84 3.73 14.96
N ALA A 401 0.59 3.38 15.27
CA ALA A 401 -0.12 2.32 14.57
C ALA A 401 -0.52 2.83 13.18
N VAL A 402 -0.17 2.07 12.14
CA VAL A 402 -0.54 2.35 10.76
C VAL A 402 -1.77 1.53 10.43
N THR A 403 -2.81 2.19 9.94
CA THR A 403 -4.04 1.50 9.53
C THR A 403 -4.30 1.65 8.04
N ILE A 404 -4.89 0.63 7.42
CA ILE A 404 -5.52 0.71 6.11
C ILE A 404 -7.04 0.67 6.26
N GLY A 405 -7.73 1.57 5.57
CA GLY A 405 -9.20 1.66 5.56
C GLY A 405 -9.74 2.00 4.17
N GLY A 406 -11.04 1.80 4.00
CA GLY A 406 -11.78 2.27 2.83
C GLY A 406 -12.36 3.67 3.03
N ASN A 407 -12.74 4.33 1.94
CA ASN A 407 -13.26 5.70 1.92
C ASN A 407 -12.34 6.69 2.65
N GLU A 408 -11.04 6.45 2.60
CA GLU A 408 -10.04 7.33 3.21
C GLU A 408 -9.78 8.55 2.34
N PHE A 409 -9.29 9.62 2.96
CA PHE A 409 -9.05 10.88 2.26
C PHE A 409 -8.04 10.68 1.12
N LEU A 410 -8.42 11.13 -0.07
CA LEU A 410 -7.55 11.26 -1.24
C LEU A 410 -7.46 12.74 -1.62
N ALA A 411 -6.24 13.27 -1.74
CA ALA A 411 -6.06 14.67 -2.13
C ALA A 411 -6.60 14.91 -3.55
N GLY A 412 -7.56 15.83 -3.69
CA GLY A 412 -8.22 16.10 -4.97
C GLY A 412 -9.26 15.04 -5.37
N GLY A 413 -9.60 14.12 -4.47
CA GLY A 413 -10.64 13.11 -4.66
C GLY A 413 -11.70 13.13 -3.56
N THR A 414 -12.58 12.13 -3.59
CA THR A 414 -13.72 11.98 -2.67
C THR A 414 -13.54 10.81 -1.70
N GLY A 415 -12.81 9.76 -2.12
CA GLY A 415 -12.35 8.69 -1.24
C GLY A 415 -11.46 7.66 -1.96
N THR A 416 -10.73 6.86 -1.20
CA THR A 416 -9.86 5.78 -1.70
C THR A 416 -9.62 4.68 -0.63
N VAL A 417 -8.85 3.64 -0.94
CA VAL A 417 -8.29 2.71 0.06
C VAL A 417 -7.00 3.31 0.61
N GLY A 418 -7.05 3.95 1.77
CA GLY A 418 -5.94 4.80 2.25
C GLY A 418 -5.30 4.34 3.56
N LYS A 419 -4.19 5.01 3.90
CA LYS A 419 -3.50 4.84 5.19
C LYS A 419 -3.83 5.97 6.17
N LYS A 420 -3.86 5.63 7.46
CA LYS A 420 -3.84 6.59 8.58
C LYS A 420 -2.80 6.18 9.62
N PHE A 421 -2.40 7.15 10.43
CA PHE A 421 -1.37 7.01 11.45
C PHE A 421 -1.94 7.45 12.79
N PHE A 422 -1.91 6.55 13.77
CA PHE A 422 -2.41 6.80 15.10
C PHE A 422 -1.25 6.76 16.09
N PRO A 423 -0.89 7.89 16.73
CA PRO A 423 0.22 7.95 17.65
C PRO A 423 -0.04 7.08 18.88
N LEU A 424 1.01 6.42 19.36
CA LEU A 424 1.02 5.66 20.60
C LEU A 424 1.74 6.44 21.69
N ASP A 425 1.34 6.23 22.93
CA ASP A 425 2.07 6.71 24.10
C ASP A 425 3.27 5.80 24.42
N SER A 426 4.01 6.15 25.48
CA SER A 426 5.20 5.39 25.90
C SER A 426 4.87 3.98 26.41
N ALA A 427 3.63 3.70 26.79
CA ALA A 427 3.16 2.38 27.18
C ALA A 427 2.61 1.57 25.99
N GLY A 428 2.52 2.18 24.80
CA GLY A 428 2.05 1.55 23.58
C GLY A 428 0.54 1.65 23.36
N PHE A 429 -0.20 2.38 24.21
CA PHE A 429 -1.62 2.65 24.03
C PHE A 429 -1.85 3.77 23.03
N LEU A 430 -3.05 3.85 22.44
CA LEU A 430 -3.37 4.95 21.54
C LEU A 430 -3.39 6.29 22.29
N ASN A 431 -2.62 7.25 21.78
CA ASN A 431 -2.50 8.56 22.40
C ASN A 431 -3.64 9.49 21.98
N GLN A 432 -4.73 9.47 22.75
CA GLN A 432 -5.89 10.35 22.59
C GLN A 432 -5.50 11.83 22.51
N SER A 433 -4.57 12.28 23.37
CA SER A 433 -4.20 13.69 23.48
C SER A 433 -3.57 14.23 22.20
N SER A 434 -2.89 13.38 21.43
CA SER A 434 -2.23 13.77 20.18
C SER A 434 -3.18 13.91 18.99
N ILE A 435 -4.41 13.37 19.06
CA ILE A 435 -5.38 13.42 17.95
C ILE A 435 -6.75 14.02 18.32
N GLY A 436 -6.86 14.57 19.54
CA GLY A 436 -8.11 15.07 20.11
C GLY A 436 -9.05 13.96 20.57
N PRO A 437 -10.21 14.28 21.18
CA PRO A 437 -11.13 13.32 21.80
C PRO A 437 -11.96 12.51 20.78
N ARG A 438 -11.30 11.96 19.75
CA ARG A 438 -11.93 11.21 18.66
C ARG A 438 -11.91 9.71 18.85
N LEU A 439 -10.85 9.12 19.37
CA LEU A 439 -10.78 7.66 19.58
C LEU A 439 -11.88 7.15 20.50
N ILE A 440 -12.37 5.95 20.20
CA ILE A 440 -13.42 5.28 20.97
C ILE A 440 -12.88 3.99 21.58
N CYS A 441 -12.34 3.08 20.76
CA CYS A 441 -11.88 1.77 21.20
C CYS A 441 -10.87 1.17 20.22
N VAL A 442 -10.18 0.12 20.68
CA VAL A 442 -9.48 -0.85 19.82
C VAL A 442 -10.30 -2.13 19.79
N VAL A 443 -10.65 -2.63 18.61
CA VAL A 443 -11.23 -3.96 18.45
C VAL A 443 -10.10 -4.96 18.26
N GLU A 444 -9.81 -5.71 19.31
CA GLU A 444 -8.90 -6.85 19.27
C GLU A 444 -9.44 -7.91 18.32
N ASN A 445 -8.58 -8.34 17.42
CA ASN A 445 -8.79 -9.46 16.51
C ASN A 445 -8.02 -10.68 17.01
N GLN A 446 -8.76 -11.68 17.47
CA GLN A 446 -8.25 -13.00 17.89
C GLN A 446 -8.54 -14.09 16.86
N LEU A 447 -8.94 -13.72 15.63
CA LEU A 447 -9.06 -14.68 14.53
C LEU A 447 -7.66 -15.21 14.21
N ALA A 448 -7.39 -16.48 14.54
CA ALA A 448 -6.03 -17.01 14.38
C ALA A 448 -5.63 -17.02 12.89
N ALA A 449 -4.41 -16.57 12.58
CA ALA A 449 -3.83 -16.72 11.26
C ALA A 449 -3.65 -18.21 10.99
N GLY A 450 -4.46 -18.77 10.09
CA GLY A 450 -4.53 -20.21 9.90
C GLY A 450 -5.04 -20.95 11.15
N ALA A 451 -6.01 -20.39 11.89
CA ALA A 451 -6.85 -21.24 12.73
C ALA A 451 -7.25 -22.44 11.88
N GLU A 452 -6.99 -23.64 12.39
CA GLU A 452 -7.71 -24.82 11.93
C GLU A 452 -9.20 -24.51 12.13
N VAL A 453 -9.80 -23.90 11.12
CA VAL A 453 -11.04 -24.44 10.62
C VAL A 453 -10.63 -25.86 10.30
N ALA A 454 -10.96 -26.79 11.21
CA ALA A 454 -11.37 -28.08 10.74
C ALA A 454 -12.24 -27.74 9.54
N VAL A 455 -11.73 -27.98 8.33
CA VAL A 455 -12.54 -27.91 7.12
C VAL A 455 -13.53 -29.03 7.32
N GLN A 456 -14.55 -28.77 8.15
CA GLN A 456 -15.86 -29.13 7.74
C GLN A 456 -16.04 -28.31 6.47
N PRO A 457 -16.10 -28.98 5.30
CA PRO A 457 -16.58 -28.29 4.12
C PRO A 457 -17.85 -27.53 4.52
N PRO A 458 -18.16 -26.37 3.89
CA PRO A 458 -19.48 -25.77 4.07
C PRO A 458 -20.46 -26.94 3.99
N ALA A 459 -21.22 -27.17 5.06
CA ALA A 459 -22.10 -28.33 5.11
C ALA A 459 -22.83 -28.32 3.77
N PRO A 460 -22.66 -29.37 2.93
CA PRO A 460 -23.22 -29.33 1.59
C PRO A 460 -24.67 -28.92 1.77
N LEU A 461 -25.13 -27.97 0.96
CA LEU A 461 -26.51 -27.47 1.06
C LEU A 461 -27.52 -28.64 1.00
N GLY A 462 -27.05 -29.77 0.49
CA GLY A 462 -27.43 -31.12 0.86
C GLY A 462 -26.88 -32.07 -0.20
N PRO A 463 -27.13 -33.38 -0.06
CA PRO A 463 -27.19 -34.23 -1.24
C PRO A 463 -28.34 -33.72 -2.15
N TYR A 464 -28.05 -33.56 -3.43
CA TYR A 464 -29.04 -33.30 -4.47
C TYR A 464 -29.01 -34.44 -5.49
N VAL A 465 -30.11 -34.58 -6.19
CA VAL A 465 -30.23 -35.46 -7.35
C VAL A 465 -30.55 -34.63 -8.59
N VAL A 466 -29.90 -34.97 -9.69
CA VAL A 466 -30.20 -34.40 -11.00
C VAL A 466 -31.58 -34.89 -11.44
N ASN A 467 -32.51 -33.99 -11.72
CA ASN A 467 -33.84 -34.30 -12.27
C ASN A 467 -33.99 -33.74 -13.69
N VAL A 468 -33.77 -34.59 -14.69
CA VAL A 468 -33.84 -34.25 -16.12
C VAL A 468 -34.44 -35.39 -16.94
N ARG A 469 -34.97 -35.10 -18.13
CA ARG A 469 -35.43 -36.16 -19.06
C ARG A 469 -34.31 -36.77 -19.90
N THR A 470 -33.25 -36.01 -20.14
CA THR A 470 -32.09 -36.39 -20.95
C THR A 470 -30.83 -36.28 -20.10
N GLU A 471 -30.05 -35.21 -20.27
CA GLU A 471 -28.79 -34.96 -19.58
C GLU A 471 -28.66 -33.50 -19.15
N LEU A 472 -28.00 -33.28 -18.02
CA LEU A 472 -27.61 -31.96 -17.51
C LEU A 472 -26.11 -31.76 -17.75
N MET A 473 -25.74 -30.61 -18.29
CA MET A 473 -24.34 -30.30 -18.56
C MET A 473 -23.65 -29.73 -17.33
N LEU A 474 -22.63 -30.44 -16.83
CA LEU A 474 -21.64 -29.89 -15.91
C LEU A 474 -20.65 -29.04 -16.70
N ARG A 475 -20.41 -27.81 -16.25
CA ARG A 475 -19.59 -26.82 -16.97
C ARG A 475 -18.47 -26.26 -16.11
N GLY A 476 -17.46 -25.69 -16.76
CA GLY A 476 -16.32 -25.07 -16.08
C GLY A 476 -16.63 -23.74 -15.38
N GLY A 477 -17.85 -23.22 -15.49
CA GLY A 477 -18.30 -21.97 -14.86
C GLY A 477 -19.82 -21.79 -14.91
N PRO A 478 -20.37 -20.81 -14.17
CA PRO A 478 -21.81 -20.61 -14.02
C PRO A 478 -22.39 -19.90 -15.25
N GLY A 479 -22.61 -20.66 -16.32
CA GLY A 479 -23.16 -20.12 -17.57
C GLY A 479 -23.06 -21.10 -18.73
N ILE A 480 -23.87 -20.87 -19.77
CA ILE A 480 -23.89 -21.72 -20.97
C ILE A 480 -22.69 -21.48 -21.90
N GLU A 481 -21.99 -20.37 -21.71
CA GLU A 481 -20.77 -19.97 -22.40
C GLU A 481 -19.54 -20.77 -21.96
N PHE A 482 -19.58 -21.35 -20.76
CA PHE A 482 -18.46 -22.13 -20.23
C PHE A 482 -18.42 -23.53 -20.85
N PRO A 483 -17.22 -24.11 -21.05
CA PRO A 483 -17.07 -25.42 -21.67
C PRO A 483 -17.79 -26.50 -20.86
N VAL A 484 -18.39 -27.46 -21.55
CA VAL A 484 -18.97 -28.66 -20.95
C VAL A 484 -17.83 -29.57 -20.51
N LEU A 485 -17.84 -29.94 -19.24
CA LEU A 485 -16.87 -30.83 -18.62
C LEU A 485 -17.39 -32.27 -18.59
N LYS A 486 -18.68 -32.45 -18.29
CA LYS A 486 -19.30 -33.76 -18.11
C LYS A 486 -20.81 -33.70 -18.32
N GLU A 487 -21.40 -34.82 -18.74
CA GLU A 487 -22.85 -35.01 -18.79
C GLU A 487 -23.31 -35.70 -17.51
N LEU A 488 -24.34 -35.16 -16.86
CA LEU A 488 -24.96 -35.72 -15.66
C LEU A 488 -26.33 -36.27 -16.05
N LEU A 489 -26.55 -37.54 -15.75
CA LEU A 489 -27.79 -38.24 -16.11
C LEU A 489 -28.86 -38.00 -15.04
N ASN A 490 -30.12 -38.26 -15.40
CA ASN A 490 -31.20 -38.26 -14.42
C ASN A 490 -30.90 -39.22 -13.25
N GLY A 491 -31.12 -38.74 -12.02
CA GLY A 491 -30.84 -39.47 -10.79
C GLY A 491 -29.37 -39.44 -10.34
N THR A 492 -28.47 -38.77 -11.08
CA THR A 492 -27.08 -38.59 -10.61
C THR A 492 -27.11 -37.86 -9.27
N SER A 493 -26.55 -38.50 -8.24
CA SER A 493 -26.34 -37.89 -6.92
C SER A 493 -25.11 -36.99 -6.97
N LEU A 494 -25.23 -35.83 -6.36
CA LEU A 494 -24.14 -34.86 -6.22
C LEU A 494 -24.34 -34.05 -4.93
N ASN A 495 -23.28 -33.41 -4.47
CA ASN A 495 -23.32 -32.49 -3.35
C ASN A 495 -23.25 -31.07 -3.89
N VAL A 496 -24.20 -30.23 -3.49
CA VAL A 496 -24.16 -28.81 -3.83
C VAL A 496 -23.34 -28.09 -2.77
N LEU A 497 -22.24 -27.47 -3.20
CA LEU A 497 -21.29 -26.75 -2.35
C LEU A 497 -21.72 -25.30 -2.15
N GLU A 498 -22.12 -24.61 -3.23
CA GLU A 498 -22.60 -23.23 -3.22
C GLU A 498 -23.51 -22.95 -4.41
N PHE A 499 -24.25 -21.84 -4.36
CA PHE A 499 -25.03 -21.35 -5.49
C PHE A 499 -24.56 -19.96 -5.92
N ASP A 500 -24.36 -19.80 -7.22
CA ASP A 500 -24.03 -18.53 -7.85
C ASP A 500 -25.24 -18.03 -8.65
N GLU A 501 -25.67 -16.81 -8.39
CA GLU A 501 -26.73 -16.13 -9.16
C GLU A 501 -26.08 -15.29 -10.25
N VAL A 502 -26.28 -15.66 -11.51
CA VAL A 502 -25.80 -14.92 -12.68
C VAL A 502 -26.97 -14.53 -13.58
N ALA A 503 -26.71 -13.68 -14.59
CA ALA A 503 -27.74 -13.22 -15.52
C ALA A 503 -28.46 -14.37 -16.27
N SER A 504 -27.80 -15.52 -16.46
CA SER A 504 -28.39 -16.72 -17.09
C SER A 504 -29.24 -17.57 -16.13
N GLY A 505 -29.29 -17.21 -14.84
CA GLY A 505 -30.02 -17.86 -13.76
C GLY A 505 -29.10 -18.40 -12.67
N ARG A 506 -29.66 -19.21 -11.76
CA ARG A 506 -28.94 -19.80 -10.63
C ARG A 506 -28.17 -21.04 -11.04
N TRP A 507 -26.87 -21.08 -10.73
CA TRP A 507 -26.00 -22.23 -10.94
C TRP A 507 -25.50 -22.77 -9.61
N ALA A 508 -25.36 -24.09 -9.52
CA ALA A 508 -24.82 -24.79 -8.37
C ALA A 508 -23.38 -25.18 -8.68
N LEU A 509 -22.44 -24.83 -7.81
CA LEU A 509 -21.12 -25.47 -7.79
C LEU A 509 -21.28 -26.83 -7.11
N VAL A 510 -20.85 -27.88 -7.79
CA VAL A 510 -21.09 -29.26 -7.37
C VAL A 510 -19.81 -30.04 -7.12
N ASP A 511 -19.94 -30.99 -6.22
CA ASP A 511 -19.00 -32.06 -5.91
C ASP A 511 -19.70 -33.39 -6.17
N LEU A 512 -19.18 -34.15 -7.14
CA LEU A 512 -19.73 -35.43 -7.56
C LEU A 512 -19.26 -36.58 -6.68
N GLU A 513 -18.10 -36.45 -6.03
CA GLU A 513 -17.47 -37.52 -5.25
C GLU A 513 -17.75 -37.43 -3.75
N GLY A 514 -18.23 -36.28 -3.28
CA GLY A 514 -18.54 -36.02 -1.87
C GLY A 514 -17.31 -35.80 -1.00
N ASP A 515 -16.15 -35.51 -1.61
CA ASP A 515 -14.88 -35.28 -0.93
C ASP A 515 -14.57 -33.79 -0.74
N GLY A 516 -15.48 -32.91 -1.15
CA GLY A 516 -15.37 -31.45 -1.08
C GLY A 516 -14.61 -30.85 -2.26
N VAL A 517 -14.21 -31.63 -3.27
CA VAL A 517 -13.54 -31.14 -4.47
C VAL A 517 -14.56 -30.62 -5.48
N ARG A 518 -14.23 -29.51 -6.13
CA ARG A 518 -15.13 -28.81 -7.07
C ARG A 518 -15.02 -29.44 -8.45
N ASP A 519 -16.07 -30.12 -8.90
CA ASP A 519 -16.11 -30.75 -10.23
C ASP A 519 -16.59 -29.80 -11.33
N GLY A 520 -17.39 -28.79 -10.97
CA GLY A 520 -17.87 -27.77 -11.89
C GLY A 520 -19.25 -27.22 -11.51
N TYR A 521 -19.89 -26.56 -12.47
CA TYR A 521 -21.17 -25.89 -12.28
C TYR A 521 -22.29 -26.60 -13.04
N ALA A 522 -23.42 -26.81 -12.38
CA ALA A 522 -24.64 -27.34 -12.95
C ALA A 522 -25.79 -26.34 -12.78
N PHE A 523 -26.70 -26.23 -13.74
CA PHE A 523 -27.80 -25.28 -13.63
C PHE A 523 -28.79 -25.71 -12.55
N ALA A 524 -28.97 -24.88 -11.51
CA ALA A 524 -29.61 -25.27 -10.26
C ALA A 524 -31.08 -25.67 -10.42
N LYS A 525 -31.74 -25.20 -11.49
CA LYS A 525 -33.15 -25.50 -11.78
C LYS A 525 -33.44 -26.98 -12.01
N PHE A 526 -32.42 -27.77 -12.34
CA PHE A 526 -32.54 -29.21 -12.60
C PHE A 526 -32.01 -30.08 -11.44
N LEU A 527 -31.77 -29.47 -10.28
CA LEU A 527 -31.31 -30.17 -9.09
C LEU A 527 -32.42 -30.16 -8.04
N GLU A 528 -32.73 -31.33 -7.49
CA GLU A 528 -33.68 -31.47 -6.39
C GLU A 528 -32.96 -31.96 -5.14
N PRO A 529 -33.29 -31.45 -3.94
CA PRO A 529 -32.75 -32.00 -2.70
C PRO A 529 -33.08 -33.50 -2.63
N ALA A 530 -32.09 -34.34 -2.35
CA ALA A 530 -32.33 -35.75 -2.13
C ALA A 530 -33.16 -35.89 -0.84
N MET A 531 -34.33 -36.53 -0.94
CA MET A 531 -35.14 -36.81 0.25
C MET A 531 -34.37 -37.79 1.16
N SER A 532 -34.21 -37.41 2.43
CA SER A 532 -33.56 -38.20 3.48
C SER A 532 -34.29 -39.51 3.78
#